data_AF-A0A0P7ZI16-F1
#
_entry.id   AF-A0A0P7ZI16-F1
#
_cell.length_a   1.000
_cell.length_b   1.000
_cell.length_c   1.000
_cell.angle_alpha   90.00
_cell.angle_beta   90.00
_cell.angle_gamma   90.00
#
_symmetry.space_group_name_H-M   'P 1'
#
loop_
_entity.id
_entity.type
_entity.pdbx_description
1 polymer ?
#
loop_
_entity_poly.entity_id
_entity_poly.type
_entity_poly.pdbx_seq_one_letter_code
_entity_poly.pdbx_strand_id
1 'polypeptide(L)'
;MSMNDTFREMRNFHAELGRFNDQLKASMGDLQSNHERVSPIWQDDMRKDYDSQWQEFDEMMKRYLRREGSDYVQFLDQKLQALSRYLGHR
;
A
#
# COMPACT_ATOMS: atom_id res chain seq x y z
N MET A 1 -25.61 -10.42 8.15
CA MET A 1 -24.82 -9.29 8.66
C MET A 1 -25.70 -8.05 8.67
N SER A 2 -25.72 -7.29 9.77
CA SER A 2 -26.43 -6.01 9.80
C SER A 2 -25.65 -4.94 9.04
N MET A 3 -26.32 -3.91 8.52
CA MET A 3 -25.67 -2.78 7.87
C MET A 3 -24.73 -2.02 8.84
N ASN A 4 -25.01 -2.07 10.14
CA ASN A 4 -24.11 -1.57 11.19
C ASN A 4 -22.83 -2.41 11.31
N ASP A 5 -22.93 -3.74 11.17
CA ASP A 5 -21.74 -4.61 11.18
C ASP A 5 -20.88 -4.31 9.95
N THR A 6 -21.49 -4.19 8.77
CA THR A 6 -20.79 -3.81 7.54
C THR A 6 -20.07 -2.48 7.69
N PHE A 7 -20.72 -1.46 8.28
CA PHE A 7 -20.09 -0.16 8.54
C PHE A 7 -18.88 -0.27 9.49
N ARG A 8 -19.01 -1.05 10.57
CA ARG A 8 -17.89 -1.31 11.50
C ARG A 8 -16.73 -2.00 10.79
N GLU A 9 -16.98 -3.08 10.06
CA GLU A 9 -15.92 -3.81 9.35
C GLU A 9 -15.26 -2.96 8.28
N MET A 10 -16.01 -2.12 7.55
CA MET A 10 -15.42 -1.18 6.60
C MET A 10 -14.53 -0.13 7.26
N ARG A 11 -14.91 0.37 8.46
CA ARG A 11 -14.05 1.29 9.23
C ARG A 11 -12.77 0.60 9.69
N ASN A 12 -12.87 -0.64 10.15
CA ASN A 12 -11.71 -1.42 10.57
C ASN A 12 -10.75 -1.63 9.39
N PHE A 13 -11.28 -2.09 8.25
CA PHE A 13 -10.50 -2.29 7.03
C PHE A 13 -9.85 -0.99 6.53
N HIS A 14 -10.58 0.13 6.57
CA HIS A 14 -10.01 1.44 6.20
C HIS A 14 -8.81 1.82 7.09
N ALA A 15 -8.92 1.63 8.40
CA ALA A 15 -7.82 1.89 9.32
C ALA A 15 -6.63 0.93 9.12
N GLU A 16 -6.90 -0.34 8.83
CA GLU A 16 -5.87 -1.33 8.50
C GLU A 16 -5.15 -1.02 7.20
N LEU A 17 -5.89 -0.61 6.16
CA LEU A 17 -5.32 -0.23 4.88
C LEU A 17 -4.39 0.99 5.02
N GLY A 18 -4.78 1.98 5.83
CA GLY A 18 -3.90 3.12 6.14
C GLY A 18 -2.59 2.68 6.78
N ARG A 19 -2.66 1.85 7.83
CA ARG A 19 -1.47 1.30 8.50
C ARG A 19 -0.60 0.46 7.57
N PHE A 20 -1.22 -0.35 6.73
CA PHE A 20 -0.52 -1.16 5.72
C PHE A 20 0.24 -0.26 4.75
N ASN A 21 -0.40 0.78 4.21
CA ASN A 21 0.24 1.72 3.28
C ASN A 21 1.45 2.42 3.91
N ASP A 22 1.34 2.84 5.17
CA ASP A 22 2.44 3.47 5.90
C ASP A 22 3.63 2.50 6.11
N GLN A 23 3.33 1.27 6.56
CA GLN A 23 4.34 0.23 6.75
C GLN A 23 5.03 -0.19 5.44
N LEU A 24 4.26 -0.27 4.36
CA LEU A 24 4.75 -0.62 3.04
C LEU A 24 5.70 0.46 2.51
N LYS A 25 5.33 1.74 2.69
CA LYS A 25 6.18 2.88 2.32
C LYS A 25 7.51 2.87 3.08
N ALA A 26 7.47 2.61 4.39
CA ALA A 26 8.68 2.50 5.20
C ALA A 26 9.57 1.33 4.74
N SER A 27 8.97 0.14 4.61
CA SER A 27 9.68 -1.07 4.15
C SER A 27 10.31 -0.90 2.78
N MET A 28 9.61 -0.22 1.85
CA MET A 28 10.15 0.04 0.52
C MET A 28 11.32 1.02 0.56
N GLY A 29 11.26 2.04 1.42
CA GLY A 29 12.39 2.97 1.62
C GLY A 29 13.63 2.28 2.18
N ASP A 30 13.44 1.38 3.15
CA ASP A 30 14.54 0.59 3.72
C ASP A 30 15.14 -0.37 2.68
N LEU A 31 14.29 -1.03 1.90
CA LEU A 31 14.72 -1.95 0.86
C LEU A 31 15.50 -1.23 -0.24
N GLN A 32 15.02 -0.07 -0.71
CA GLN A 32 15.72 0.75 -1.69
C GLN A 32 17.07 1.23 -1.16
N SER A 33 17.14 1.69 0.09
CA SER A 33 18.38 2.13 0.72
C SER A 33 19.41 1.00 0.81
N ASN A 34 18.95 -0.22 1.15
CA ASN A 34 19.81 -1.40 1.20
C ASN A 34 20.28 -1.83 -0.20
N HIS A 35 19.39 -1.80 -1.19
CA HIS A 35 19.73 -2.08 -2.58
C HIS A 35 20.81 -1.11 -3.09
N GLU A 36 20.63 0.20 -2.90
CA GLU A 36 21.58 1.24 -3.32
C GLU A 36 22.95 1.09 -2.63
N ARG A 37 22.98 0.60 -1.39
CA ARG A 37 24.23 0.34 -0.66
C ARG A 37 25.01 -0.87 -1.22
N VAL A 38 24.32 -1.91 -1.65
CA VAL A 38 24.93 -3.16 -2.12
C VAL A 38 25.25 -3.12 -3.62
N SER A 39 24.46 -2.37 -4.40
CA SER A 39 24.58 -2.26 -5.85
C SER A 39 26.00 -1.93 -6.38
N PRO A 40 26.82 -1.07 -5.74
CA PRO A 40 28.17 -0.77 -6.25
C PRO A 40 29.15 -1.94 -6.11
N ILE A 41 28.98 -2.78 -5.08
CA ILE A 41 29.92 -3.84 -4.69
C ILE A 41 29.52 -5.22 -5.19
N TRP A 42 28.27 -5.40 -5.60
CA TRP A 42 27.76 -6.65 -6.14
C TRP A 42 27.94 -6.68 -7.65
N GLN A 43 28.79 -7.54 -8.20
CA GLN A 43 29.11 -7.56 -9.65
C GLN A 43 29.17 -8.98 -10.25
N ASP A 44 28.55 -9.96 -9.59
CA ASP A 44 28.51 -11.33 -10.11
C ASP A 44 27.41 -11.52 -11.16
N ASP A 45 27.36 -12.71 -11.76
CA ASP A 45 26.36 -13.04 -12.78
C ASP A 45 24.92 -13.11 -12.22
N MET A 46 24.74 -13.37 -10.92
CA MET A 46 23.41 -13.38 -10.29
C MET A 46 22.78 -11.99 -10.22
N ARG A 47 23.59 -10.93 -10.28
CA ARG A 47 23.10 -9.55 -10.32
C ARG A 47 22.15 -9.28 -11.48
N LYS A 48 22.41 -9.82 -12.68
CA LYS A 48 21.57 -9.53 -13.85
C LYS A 48 20.14 -10.02 -13.67
N ASP A 49 20.00 -11.24 -13.14
CA ASP A 49 18.70 -11.85 -12.86
C ASP A 49 17.98 -11.09 -11.74
N TYR A 50 18.72 -10.68 -10.71
CA TYR A 50 18.19 -9.84 -9.63
C TYR A 50 17.73 -8.46 -10.12
N ASP A 51 18.53 -7.76 -10.93
CA ASP A 51 18.21 -6.41 -11.43
C ASP A 51 16.92 -6.43 -12.27
N SER A 52 16.68 -7.50 -13.04
CA SER A 52 15.42 -7.67 -13.79
C SER A 52 14.19 -7.78 -12.88
N GLN A 53 14.29 -8.59 -11.82
CA GLN A 53 13.21 -8.77 -10.85
C GLN A 53 13.00 -7.50 -10.00
N TRP A 54 14.11 -6.85 -9.64
CA TRP A 54 14.11 -5.62 -8.88
C TRP A 54 13.40 -4.50 -9.64
N GLN A 55 13.68 -4.33 -10.93
CA GLN A 55 13.07 -3.26 -11.72
C GLN A 55 11.54 -3.40 -11.81
N GLU A 56 11.05 -4.60 -12.16
CA GLU A 56 9.60 -4.84 -12.25
C GLU A 56 8.90 -4.61 -10.90
N PHE A 57 9.53 -5.13 -9.84
CA PHE A 57 9.04 -4.93 -8.47
C PHE A 57 9.01 -3.45 -8.08
N ASP A 58 10.11 -2.72 -8.28
CA ASP A 58 10.24 -1.31 -7.91
C ASP A 58 9.22 -0.43 -8.67
N GLU A 59 9.02 -0.67 -9.96
CA GLU A 59 8.02 0.03 -10.76
C GLU A 59 6.59 -0.23 -10.25
N MET A 60 6.26 -1.48 -9.95
CA MET A 60 4.98 -1.87 -9.36
C MET A 60 4.76 -1.19 -8.00
N MET A 61 5.76 -1.23 -7.13
CA MET A 61 5.68 -0.64 -5.80
C MET A 61 5.54 0.89 -5.84
N LYS A 62 6.30 1.56 -6.72
CA LYS A 62 6.17 3.00 -6.96
C LYS A 62 4.79 3.37 -7.47
N ARG A 63 4.21 2.58 -8.38
CA ARG A 63 2.85 2.79 -8.90
C ARG A 63 1.82 2.69 -7.77
N TYR A 64 1.92 1.65 -6.95
CA TYR A 64 1.03 1.46 -5.81
C TYR A 64 1.12 2.62 -4.81
N LEU A 65 2.34 2.93 -4.34
CA LEU A 65 2.59 3.95 -3.32
C LEU A 65 2.25 5.37 -3.78
N ARG A 66 2.39 5.66 -5.08
CA ARG A 66 2.12 7.00 -5.63
C ARG A 66 0.63 7.25 -5.86
N ARG A 67 -0.15 6.21 -6.17
CA ARG A 67 -1.51 6.39 -6.68
C ARG A 67 -2.51 5.36 -6.16
N GLU A 68 -2.26 4.07 -6.39
CA GLU A 68 -3.29 3.05 -6.12
C GLU A 68 -3.67 3.00 -4.63
N GLY A 69 -2.69 3.08 -3.74
CA GLY A 69 -2.91 3.11 -2.30
C GLY A 69 -3.80 4.26 -1.86
N SER A 70 -3.58 5.48 -2.38
CA SER A 70 -4.41 6.65 -2.07
C SER A 70 -5.81 6.55 -2.70
N ASP A 71 -5.90 6.03 -3.92
CA ASP A 71 -7.17 5.88 -4.64
C ASP A 71 -8.10 4.90 -3.90
N TYR A 72 -7.55 3.81 -3.34
CA TYR A 72 -8.32 2.86 -2.53
C TYR A 72 -8.81 3.45 -1.21
N VAL A 73 -7.96 4.22 -0.52
CA VAL A 73 -8.35 4.93 0.71
C VAL A 73 -9.48 5.92 0.42
N GLN A 74 -9.33 6.74 -0.62
CA GLN A 74 -10.35 7.71 -1.02
C GLN A 74 -11.69 7.04 -1.38
N PHE A 75 -11.64 5.89 -2.07
CA PHE A 75 -12.84 5.13 -2.39
C PHE A 75 -13.56 4.62 -1.14
N LEU A 76 -12.82 4.13 -0.14
CA LEU A 76 -13.39 3.69 1.13
C LEU A 76 -13.98 4.86 1.93
N ASP A 77 -13.32 6.01 1.95
CA ASP A 77 -13.83 7.23 2.59
C ASP A 77 -15.20 7.63 2.04
N GLN A 78 -15.34 7.65 0.70
CA GLN A 78 -16.62 7.97 0.05
C GLN A 78 -17.72 6.97 0.43
N LYS A 79 -17.40 5.68 0.47
CA LYS A 79 -18.36 4.63 0.86
C LYS A 79 -18.74 4.71 2.33
N LEU A 80 -17.77 4.92 3.22
CA LEU A 80 -18.02 5.10 4.65
C LEU A 80 -18.89 6.32 4.90
N GLN A 81 -18.65 7.43 4.19
CA GLN A 81 -19.49 8.62 4.29
C GLN A 81 -20.93 8.33 3.84
N ALA A 82 -21.13 7.61 2.74
CA ALA A 82 -22.45 7.24 2.26
C ALA A 82 -23.19 6.32 3.26
N LEU A 83 -22.50 5.33 3.82
CA LEU A 83 -23.06 4.43 4.83
C LEU A 83 -23.39 5.16 6.14
N SER A 84 -22.52 6.05 6.60
CA SER A 84 -22.77 6.87 7.80
C SER A 84 -24.06 7.68 7.65
N ARG A 85 -24.25 8.31 6.49
CA ARG A 85 -25.48 9.06 6.18
C ARG A 85 -26.71 8.16 6.15
N TYR A 86 -26.61 6.99 5.51
CA TYR A 86 -27.72 6.02 5.42
C TYR A 86 -28.16 5.51 6.80
N LEU A 87 -27.20 5.27 7.70
CA LEU A 87 -27.47 4.77 9.05
C LEU A 87 -27.87 5.87 10.04
N GLY A 88 -27.81 7.14 9.64
CA GLY A 88 -28.09 8.28 10.52
C GLY A 88 -26.96 8.57 11.52
N HIS A 89 -25.77 8.01 11.31
CA HIS A 89 -24.58 8.32 12.11
C HIS A 89 -24.08 9.70 11.65
N ARG A 90 -24.23 10.72 12.51
CA ARG A 90 -23.66 12.07 12.34
C ARG A 90 -22.26 12.15 12.91
#